data_AF-A0A0H2V9W4-F1
#
_entry.id   AF-A0A0H2V9W4-F1
#
_cell.length_a   1.000
_cell.length_b   1.000
_cell.length_c   1.000
_cell.angle_alpha   90.00
_cell.angle_beta   90.00
_cell.angle_gamma   90.00
#
_symmetry.space_group_name_H-M   'P 1'
#
loop_
_entity.id
_entity.type
_entity.pdbx_description
1 polymer ?
#
loop_
_entity_poly.entity_id
_entity_poly.type
_entity_poly.pdbx_seq_one_letter_code
_entity_poly.pdbx_strand_id
1 'polypeptide(L)'
;MNIRTGMCAFLLSLVLPAQATSFTEYLPMSDSEYAQKRALKPLLTLPYDAEQTWHFRKVGIAGVTLEKMPNEEDYWRLTAKDRAGKSWFVPVGVLQNMAGNAQFYRADLDRNGIQDLVIWRGVSGNGLAPSSFLILMTFNQQGRPCVFQVDGFYTANETGVDDLLDLQGNGHTQLLDMQFDSGYWITSLYQVKEAKWQRVHGWFGKLSYPALTRFTYTSNRKLVIKPVAGRNPQTKDLALTQRCLIKGDVLDGVNQN
;
A
#
# COMPACT_ATOMS: atom_id res chain seq x y z
N MET A 1 44.62 -14.52 -46.59
CA MET A 1 44.01 -15.86 -46.80
C MET A 1 44.75 -16.80 -45.86
N ASN A 2 44.24 -17.30 -44.74
CA ASN A 2 42.89 -17.76 -44.43
C ASN A 2 42.42 -17.31 -43.03
N ILE A 3 41.17 -16.88 -42.96
CA ILE A 3 40.41 -16.65 -41.74
C ILE A 3 39.94 -18.03 -41.25
N ARG A 4 40.28 -18.42 -40.02
CA ARG A 4 39.58 -19.49 -39.31
C ARG A 4 38.69 -18.86 -38.25
N THR A 5 37.42 -18.76 -38.61
CA THR A 5 36.28 -18.53 -37.73
C THR A 5 36.21 -19.66 -36.70
N GLY A 6 36.43 -19.34 -35.43
CA GLY A 6 36.30 -20.23 -34.28
C GLY A 6 35.35 -19.60 -33.28
N MET A 7 34.09 -20.02 -33.38
CA MET A 7 32.94 -19.68 -32.57
C MET A 7 33.22 -19.76 -31.06
N CYS A 8 33.39 -18.63 -30.37
CA CYS A 8 33.19 -18.55 -28.92
C CYS A 8 31.75 -18.09 -28.68
N ALA A 9 30.87 -19.08 -28.56
CA ALA A 9 29.47 -18.89 -28.21
C ALA A 9 29.36 -18.19 -26.86
N PHE A 10 28.52 -17.15 -26.85
CA PHE A 10 27.96 -16.48 -25.67
C PHE A 10 27.57 -17.50 -24.58
N LEU A 11 28.32 -17.54 -23.48
CA LEU A 11 27.85 -18.06 -22.20
C LEU A 11 26.98 -16.98 -21.55
N LEU A 12 25.76 -16.86 -22.06
CA LEU A 12 24.69 -16.05 -21.48
C LEU A 12 23.54 -16.99 -21.11
N SER A 13 23.88 -18.01 -20.32
CA SER A 13 22.91 -18.98 -19.81
C SER A 13 22.74 -18.80 -18.31
N LEU A 14 21.52 -18.38 -17.97
CA LEU A 14 20.86 -18.54 -16.67
C LEU A 14 21.43 -17.69 -15.54
N VAL A 15 21.27 -16.37 -15.66
CA VAL A 15 20.72 -15.67 -14.49
C VAL A 15 19.30 -16.20 -14.36
N LEU A 16 19.11 -17.27 -13.59
CA LEU A 16 17.82 -17.51 -12.98
C LEU A 16 17.45 -16.16 -12.34
N PRO A 17 16.32 -15.53 -12.69
CA PRO A 17 15.82 -14.49 -11.81
C PRO A 17 15.76 -15.18 -10.46
N ALA A 18 16.59 -14.74 -9.50
CA ALA A 18 16.29 -14.96 -8.11
C ALA A 18 14.89 -14.40 -7.98
N GLN A 19 13.88 -15.26 -8.06
CA GLN A 19 12.52 -14.83 -7.97
C GLN A 19 12.48 -14.12 -6.63
N ALA A 20 12.21 -12.81 -6.68
CA ALA A 20 11.93 -12.05 -5.50
C ALA A 20 10.91 -12.91 -4.74
N THR A 21 11.32 -13.46 -3.59
CA THR A 21 10.45 -14.31 -2.78
C THR A 21 9.33 -13.38 -2.34
N SER A 22 8.24 -13.37 -3.10
CA SER A 22 7.08 -12.55 -2.80
C SER A 22 6.66 -12.92 -1.38
N PHE A 23 6.33 -11.96 -0.53
CA PHE A 23 5.84 -12.24 0.82
C PHE A 23 4.62 -13.20 0.79
N THR A 24 3.91 -13.28 -0.34
CA THR A 24 2.84 -14.25 -0.59
C THR A 24 3.29 -15.70 -0.43
N GLU A 25 4.57 -16.01 -0.67
CA GLU A 25 5.17 -17.32 -0.41
C GLU A 25 5.26 -17.67 1.09
N TYR A 26 5.10 -16.67 1.96
CA TYR A 26 5.02 -16.82 3.41
C TYR A 26 3.65 -16.47 3.97
N LEU A 27 2.69 -16.06 3.13
CA LEU A 27 1.35 -15.68 3.55
C LEU A 27 0.55 -16.94 3.95
N PRO A 28 0.15 -17.11 5.23
CA PRO A 28 -0.63 -18.27 5.66
C PRO A 28 -2.10 -18.25 5.19
N MET A 29 -2.60 -17.10 4.72
CA MET A 29 -3.93 -17.00 4.08
C MET A 29 -3.96 -17.83 2.80
N SER A 30 -5.05 -18.54 2.52
CA SER A 30 -5.20 -19.34 1.30
C SER A 30 -5.25 -18.47 0.03
N ASP A 31 -4.88 -19.03 -1.12
CA ASP A 31 -4.94 -18.30 -2.40
C ASP A 31 -6.38 -17.86 -2.73
N SER A 32 -7.38 -18.68 -2.36
CA SER A 32 -8.79 -18.34 -2.54
C SER A 32 -9.26 -17.16 -1.69
N GLU A 33 -8.70 -16.98 -0.50
CA GLU A 33 -8.97 -15.81 0.34
C GLU A 33 -8.21 -14.60 -0.17
N TYR A 34 -6.93 -14.77 -0.51
CA TYR A 34 -6.12 -13.68 -1.06
C TYR A 34 -6.64 -13.18 -2.41
N ALA A 35 -7.32 -14.02 -3.19
CA ALA A 35 -7.98 -13.65 -4.44
C ALA A 35 -9.21 -12.75 -4.25
N GLN A 36 -9.74 -12.58 -3.03
CA GLN A 36 -10.84 -11.66 -2.75
C GLN A 36 -10.35 -10.22 -2.69
N LYS A 37 -9.84 -9.74 -3.83
CA LYS A 37 -9.29 -8.39 -3.99
C LYS A 37 -10.38 -7.34 -3.89
N ARG A 38 -10.03 -6.21 -3.27
CA ARG A 38 -10.86 -5.02 -3.33
C ARG A 38 -10.77 -4.43 -4.74
N ALA A 39 -11.90 -4.38 -5.45
CA ALA A 39 -11.96 -3.71 -6.73
C ALA A 39 -11.76 -2.20 -6.57
N LEU A 40 -10.66 -1.67 -7.12
CA LEU A 40 -10.40 -0.24 -7.17
C LEU A 40 -10.65 0.29 -8.58
N LYS A 41 -11.00 1.58 -8.69
CA LYS A 41 -11.12 2.27 -9.98
C LYS A 41 -9.87 3.11 -10.21
N PRO A 42 -9.07 2.83 -11.26
CA PRO A 42 -7.92 3.66 -11.60
C PRO A 42 -8.34 5.11 -11.86
N LEU A 43 -7.49 6.04 -11.43
CA LEU A 43 -7.66 7.48 -11.64
C LEU A 43 -6.53 8.08 -12.46
N LEU A 44 -5.29 7.73 -12.11
CA LEU A 44 -4.09 8.32 -12.70
C LEU A 44 -2.90 7.39 -12.43
N THR A 45 -2.13 7.10 -13.47
CA THR A 45 -0.71 6.81 -13.28
C THR A 45 0.01 8.11 -13.58
N LEU A 46 0.74 8.64 -12.59
CA LEU A 46 1.36 9.96 -12.73
C LEU A 46 2.31 9.92 -13.94
N PRO A 47 2.19 10.83 -14.92
CA PRO A 47 3.12 10.90 -16.04
C PRO A 47 4.53 11.22 -15.55
N TYR A 48 5.55 10.86 -16.33
CA TYR A 48 6.92 11.31 -16.07
C TYR A 48 7.01 12.84 -16.27
N ASP A 49 7.82 13.55 -15.47
CA ASP A 49 7.96 15.02 -15.51
C ASP A 49 6.62 15.78 -15.46
N ALA A 50 5.74 15.32 -14.58
CA ALA A 50 4.41 15.85 -14.35
C ALA A 50 4.45 17.27 -13.75
N GLU A 51 4.01 18.27 -14.51
CA GLU A 51 3.91 19.68 -14.03
C GLU A 51 2.47 20.20 -13.91
N GLN A 52 1.49 19.44 -14.38
CA GLN A 52 0.09 19.85 -14.36
C GLN A 52 -0.62 19.50 -13.05
N THR A 53 -1.81 20.06 -12.88
CA THR A 53 -2.73 19.76 -11.77
C THR A 53 -3.81 18.78 -12.23
N TRP A 54 -4.20 17.84 -11.38
CA TRP A 54 -5.29 16.89 -11.65
C TRP A 54 -6.43 17.06 -10.67
N HIS A 55 -7.67 17.15 -11.16
CA HIS A 55 -8.85 17.23 -10.32
C HIS A 55 -9.72 15.96 -10.41
N PHE A 56 -9.74 15.18 -9.34
CA PHE A 56 -10.50 13.94 -9.19
C PHE A 56 -11.91 14.23 -8.67
N ARG A 57 -12.83 14.56 -9.57
CA ARG A 57 -14.23 14.93 -9.24
C ARG A 57 -15.02 13.91 -8.41
N LYS A 58 -14.61 12.63 -8.44
CA LYS A 58 -15.32 11.51 -7.79
C LYS A 58 -14.57 10.98 -6.56
N VAL A 59 -13.79 11.82 -5.89
CA VAL A 59 -13.06 11.49 -4.66
C VAL A 59 -13.40 12.54 -3.59
N GLY A 60 -13.64 12.11 -2.36
CA GLY A 60 -14.12 12.98 -1.29
C GLY A 60 -15.50 13.58 -1.59
N ILE A 61 -15.85 14.64 -0.84
CA ILE A 61 -17.15 15.30 -0.96
C ILE A 61 -17.21 16.27 -2.15
N ALA A 62 -16.16 17.07 -2.36
CA ALA A 62 -16.12 18.14 -3.35
C ALA A 62 -15.22 17.86 -4.55
N GLY A 63 -14.67 16.64 -4.66
CA GLY A 63 -13.55 16.34 -5.54
C GLY A 63 -12.21 16.73 -4.91
N VAL A 64 -11.16 15.96 -5.18
CA VAL A 64 -9.81 16.21 -4.67
C VAL A 64 -8.89 16.64 -5.80
N THR A 65 -8.06 17.65 -5.56
CA THR A 65 -7.07 18.16 -6.50
C THR A 65 -5.67 17.74 -6.09
N LEU A 66 -4.90 17.14 -7.01
CA LEU A 66 -3.47 16.89 -6.88
C LEU A 66 -2.69 18.00 -7.57
N GLU A 67 -1.79 18.64 -6.85
CA GLU A 67 -0.96 19.75 -7.34
C GLU A 67 0.43 19.73 -6.66
N LYS A 68 1.40 20.38 -7.31
CA LYS A 68 2.75 20.59 -6.75
C LYS A 68 2.69 21.44 -5.48
N MET A 69 3.62 21.22 -4.56
CA MET A 69 3.81 22.11 -3.42
C MET A 69 4.43 23.43 -3.88
N PRO A 70 3.92 24.60 -3.45
CA PRO A 70 4.37 25.91 -3.96
C PRO A 70 5.87 26.23 -3.81
N ASN A 71 6.58 25.55 -2.90
CA ASN A 71 7.98 25.82 -2.57
C ASN A 71 8.87 24.57 -2.62
N GLU A 72 8.34 23.44 -3.10
CA GLU A 72 9.04 22.15 -3.15
C GLU A 72 8.64 21.45 -4.46
N GLU A 73 9.41 21.66 -5.53
CA GLU A 73 9.04 21.25 -6.89
C GLU A 73 8.87 19.73 -7.06
N ASP A 74 9.54 18.90 -6.25
CA ASP A 74 9.38 17.44 -6.32
C ASP A 74 8.24 16.90 -5.45
N TYR A 75 7.66 17.77 -4.60
CA TYR A 75 6.66 17.39 -3.62
C TYR A 75 5.26 17.74 -4.10
N TRP A 76 4.32 16.86 -3.75
CA TRP A 76 2.93 16.98 -4.12
C TRP A 76 2.06 17.14 -2.89
N ARG A 77 0.90 17.79 -3.09
CA ARG A 77 -0.17 17.86 -2.10
C ARG A 77 -1.51 17.57 -2.73
N LEU A 78 -2.43 17.11 -1.90
CA LEU A 78 -3.85 16.99 -2.21
C LEU A 78 -4.60 18.11 -1.54
N THR A 79 -5.50 18.77 -2.27
CA THR A 79 -6.34 19.86 -1.76
C THR A 79 -7.81 19.58 -2.05
N ALA A 80 -8.71 20.00 -1.16
CA ALA A 80 -10.13 20.05 -1.44
C ALA A 80 -10.88 20.94 -0.45
N LYS A 81 -12.22 20.88 -0.51
CA LYS A 81 -13.13 21.45 0.48
C LYS A 81 -13.96 20.36 1.15
N ASP A 82 -14.27 20.57 2.42
CA ASP A 82 -15.20 19.74 3.16
C ASP A 82 -16.66 20.12 2.87
N ARG A 83 -17.61 19.43 3.51
CA ARG A 83 -19.05 19.67 3.30
C ARG A 83 -19.49 21.09 3.71
N ALA A 84 -18.78 21.74 4.63
CA ALA A 84 -19.03 23.12 5.02
C ALA A 84 -18.34 24.14 4.09
N GLY A 85 -17.68 23.69 3.02
CA GLY A 85 -16.94 24.53 2.10
C GLY A 85 -15.58 24.98 2.62
N LYS A 86 -15.14 24.46 3.78
CA LYS A 86 -13.86 24.80 4.37
C LYS A 86 -12.74 24.02 3.68
N SER A 87 -11.72 24.74 3.23
CA SER A 87 -10.57 24.16 2.54
C SER A 87 -9.71 23.29 3.47
N TRP A 88 -9.03 22.33 2.86
CA TRP A 88 -7.97 21.57 3.49
C TRP A 88 -6.90 21.17 2.47
N PHE A 89 -5.69 20.87 2.96
CA PHE A 89 -4.67 20.19 2.18
C PHE A 89 -3.91 19.12 2.97
N VAL A 90 -3.32 18.17 2.24
CA VAL A 90 -2.51 17.07 2.74
C VAL A 90 -1.26 16.94 1.85
N PRO A 91 -0.05 17.17 2.37
CA PRO A 91 1.19 16.79 1.67
C PRO A 91 1.25 15.28 1.48
N VAL A 92 1.55 14.83 0.27
CA VAL A 92 1.72 13.40 -0.07
C VAL A 92 3.14 13.04 -0.48
N GLY A 93 4.05 14.01 -0.40
CA GLY A 93 5.48 13.80 -0.63
C GLY A 93 5.83 13.69 -2.11
N VAL A 94 6.99 13.10 -2.36
CA VAL A 94 7.46 12.77 -3.71
C VAL A 94 6.62 11.64 -4.29
N LEU A 95 6.17 11.76 -5.54
CA LEU A 95 5.31 10.75 -6.17
C LEU A 95 5.97 10.02 -7.35
N GLN A 96 7.24 10.27 -7.59
CA GLN A 96 8.02 9.68 -8.68
C GLN A 96 9.39 9.30 -8.16
N ASN A 97 9.92 8.16 -8.61
CA ASN A 97 11.30 7.77 -8.33
C ASN A 97 11.79 6.79 -9.40
N MET A 98 12.99 6.25 -9.20
CA MET A 98 13.59 5.28 -10.12
C MET A 98 12.81 3.95 -10.23
N ALA A 99 11.94 3.62 -9.27
CA ALA A 99 11.07 2.45 -9.33
C ALA A 99 9.75 2.71 -10.08
N GLY A 100 9.51 3.95 -10.51
CA GLY A 100 8.37 4.36 -11.31
C GLY A 100 7.53 5.45 -10.65
N ASN A 101 6.38 5.69 -11.27
CA ASN A 101 5.49 6.78 -10.90
C ASN A 101 4.32 6.27 -10.04
N ALA A 102 3.83 7.13 -9.16
CA ALA A 102 2.70 6.81 -8.30
C ALA A 102 1.44 6.51 -9.13
N GLN A 103 0.70 5.50 -8.66
CA GLN A 103 -0.58 5.07 -9.19
C GLN A 103 -1.69 5.45 -8.21
N PHE A 104 -2.77 6.00 -8.74
CA PHE A 104 -3.89 6.52 -8.00
C PHE A 104 -5.14 5.73 -8.34
N TYR A 105 -5.89 5.38 -7.30
CA TYR A 105 -7.14 4.66 -7.40
C TYR A 105 -8.18 5.27 -6.47
N ARG A 106 -9.44 4.96 -6.73
CA ARG A 106 -10.54 5.22 -5.79
C ARG A 106 -11.41 4.00 -5.53
N ALA A 107 -11.95 3.95 -4.33
CA ALA A 107 -13.04 3.08 -3.93
C ALA A 107 -13.71 3.68 -2.69
N ASP A 108 -14.94 3.30 -2.38
CA ASP A 108 -15.53 3.55 -1.05
C ASP A 108 -15.04 2.42 -0.14
N LEU A 109 -14.01 2.67 0.66
CA LEU A 109 -13.27 1.63 1.37
C LEU A 109 -14.02 1.15 2.61
N ASP A 110 -14.72 2.05 3.30
CA ASP A 110 -15.46 1.77 4.53
C ASP A 110 -16.98 1.73 4.36
N ARG A 111 -17.46 1.79 3.10
CA ARG A 111 -18.88 1.76 2.70
C ARG A 111 -19.71 2.90 3.28
N ASN A 112 -19.10 4.07 3.47
CA ASN A 112 -19.80 5.23 4.01
C ASN A 112 -20.46 6.12 2.93
N GLY A 113 -20.35 5.73 1.66
CA GLY A 113 -20.90 6.46 0.50
C GLY A 113 -19.97 7.52 -0.07
N ILE A 114 -18.79 7.73 0.53
CA ILE A 114 -17.76 8.65 0.05
C ILE A 114 -16.68 7.83 -0.66
N GLN A 115 -16.20 8.34 -1.79
CA GLN A 115 -15.10 7.69 -2.51
C GLN A 115 -13.77 8.14 -1.91
N ASP A 116 -13.01 7.19 -1.41
CA ASP A 116 -11.68 7.36 -0.84
C ASP A 116 -10.59 7.32 -1.91
N LEU A 117 -9.38 7.71 -1.53
CA LEU A 117 -8.21 7.75 -2.40
C LEU A 117 -7.16 6.74 -1.93
N VAL A 118 -6.64 5.97 -2.88
CA VAL A 118 -5.51 5.05 -2.68
C VAL A 118 -4.37 5.51 -3.58
N ILE A 119 -3.18 5.70 -3.00
CA ILE A 119 -1.96 6.05 -3.73
C ILE A 119 -0.93 4.98 -3.45
N TRP A 120 -0.40 4.37 -4.49
CA TRP A 120 0.68 3.40 -4.40
C TRP A 120 1.87 3.89 -5.21
N ARG A 121 3.09 3.71 -4.69
CA ARG A 121 4.33 3.98 -5.42
C ARG A 121 5.39 2.98 -4.97
N GLY A 122 6.02 2.27 -5.91
CA GLY A 122 7.20 1.45 -5.60
C GLY A 122 8.32 2.27 -4.97
N VAL A 123 9.14 1.67 -4.12
CA VAL A 123 10.37 2.27 -3.61
C VAL A 123 11.56 1.61 -4.30
N SER A 124 12.48 2.41 -4.80
CA SER A 124 13.73 1.89 -5.37
C SER A 124 14.61 1.31 -4.26
N GLY A 125 14.91 0.02 -4.35
CA GLY A 125 15.81 -0.65 -3.41
C GLY A 125 16.45 -1.89 -4.04
N ASN A 126 17.69 -2.19 -3.63
CA ASN A 126 18.38 -3.42 -3.98
C ASN A 126 18.06 -4.49 -2.92
N GLY A 127 17.39 -5.58 -3.29
CA GLY A 127 17.05 -6.66 -2.36
C GLY A 127 15.98 -7.62 -2.90
N LEU A 128 15.69 -8.70 -2.15
CA LEU A 128 14.76 -9.76 -2.55
C LEU A 128 13.27 -9.38 -2.43
N ALA A 129 12.95 -8.25 -1.80
CA ALA A 129 11.58 -7.73 -1.68
C ALA A 129 11.63 -6.20 -1.57
N PRO A 130 11.60 -5.44 -2.68
CA PRO A 130 11.53 -3.99 -2.61
C PRO A 130 10.22 -3.56 -1.93
N SER A 131 10.30 -2.58 -1.05
CA SER A 131 9.12 -2.01 -0.41
C SER A 131 8.38 -1.08 -1.38
N SER A 132 7.21 -0.66 -0.94
CA SER A 132 6.35 0.29 -1.61
C SER A 132 5.80 1.25 -0.58
N PHE A 133 5.51 2.44 -1.06
CA PHE A 133 4.84 3.50 -0.34
C PHE A 133 3.34 3.41 -0.64
N LEU A 134 2.52 3.35 0.41
CA LEU A 134 1.07 3.28 0.30
C LEU A 134 0.42 4.39 1.15
N ILE A 135 -0.44 5.18 0.52
CA ILE A 135 -1.35 6.11 1.19
C ILE A 135 -2.78 5.62 0.99
N LEU A 136 -3.49 5.44 2.09
CA LEU A 136 -4.93 5.20 2.14
C LEU A 136 -5.58 6.42 2.79
N MET A 137 -6.16 7.29 1.97
CA MET A 137 -6.85 8.49 2.42
C MET A 137 -8.36 8.25 2.39
N THR A 138 -8.96 8.18 3.57
CA THR A 138 -10.39 8.02 3.76
C THR A 138 -11.03 9.34 4.19
N PHE A 139 -12.34 9.49 4.08
CA PHE A 139 -13.04 10.71 4.48
C PHE A 139 -14.09 10.47 5.54
N ASN A 140 -14.06 11.28 6.61
CA ASN A 140 -15.15 11.26 7.59
C ASN A 140 -16.44 11.88 7.01
N GLN A 141 -17.54 11.81 7.77
CA GLN A 141 -18.85 12.32 7.34
C GLN A 141 -18.88 13.82 7.03
N GLN A 142 -17.94 14.61 7.57
CA GLN A 142 -17.79 16.03 7.25
C GLN A 142 -17.02 16.26 5.94
N GLY A 143 -16.41 15.22 5.36
CA GLY A 143 -15.53 15.32 4.19
C GLY A 143 -14.10 15.69 4.52
N ARG A 144 -13.66 15.47 5.77
CA ARG A 144 -12.28 15.71 6.21
C ARG A 144 -11.44 14.44 6.05
N PRO A 145 -10.19 14.56 5.58
CA PRO A 145 -9.34 13.40 5.32
C PRO A 145 -8.83 12.76 6.62
N CYS A 146 -8.76 11.44 6.59
CA CYS A 146 -8.04 10.58 7.51
C CYS A 146 -7.02 9.75 6.70
N VAL A 147 -5.73 10.02 6.93
CA VAL A 147 -4.63 9.52 6.11
C VAL A 147 -3.87 8.46 6.88
N PHE A 148 -3.88 7.25 6.34
CA PHE A 148 -3.02 6.14 6.74
C PHE A 148 -1.89 6.05 5.72
N GLN A 149 -0.64 6.20 6.19
CA GLN A 149 0.55 6.18 5.34
C GLN A 149 1.52 5.14 5.88
N VAL A 150 2.04 4.29 5.01
CA VAL A 150 2.92 3.18 5.38
C VAL A 150 3.89 2.84 4.26
N ASP A 151 5.09 2.41 4.65
CA ASP A 151 6.01 1.68 3.78
C ASP A 151 5.92 0.19 4.10
N GLY A 152 5.74 -0.64 3.07
CA GLY A 152 5.57 -2.09 3.24
C GLY A 152 5.67 -2.84 1.92
N PHE A 153 5.43 -4.15 1.97
CA PHE A 153 5.49 -5.00 0.78
C PHE A 153 4.11 -5.05 0.11
N TYR A 154 3.72 -3.99 -0.59
CA TYR A 154 2.44 -3.91 -1.29
C TYR A 154 2.64 -3.97 -2.79
N THR A 155 1.81 -4.76 -3.47
CA THR A 155 1.84 -4.87 -4.94
C THR A 155 0.65 -4.16 -5.54
N ALA A 156 0.89 -3.38 -6.60
CA ALA A 156 -0.18 -2.77 -7.39
C ALA A 156 -0.15 -3.25 -8.85
N ASN A 157 -1.33 -3.31 -9.44
CA ASN A 157 -1.57 -3.66 -10.83
C ASN A 157 -2.72 -2.79 -11.38
N GLU A 158 -3.08 -3.00 -12.65
CA GLU A 158 -4.11 -2.20 -13.34
C GLU A 158 -5.48 -2.16 -12.63
N THR A 159 -5.77 -3.14 -11.77
CA THR A 159 -7.06 -3.26 -11.06
C THR A 159 -7.01 -2.74 -9.62
N GLY A 160 -5.84 -2.38 -9.10
CA GLY A 160 -5.67 -1.82 -7.77
C GLY A 160 -4.44 -2.32 -7.03
N VAL A 161 -4.51 -2.27 -5.69
CA VAL A 161 -3.48 -2.79 -4.77
C VAL A 161 -3.91 -4.18 -4.31
N ASP A 162 -3.08 -5.19 -4.56
CA ASP A 162 -3.39 -6.59 -4.29
C ASP A 162 -3.63 -6.89 -2.81
N ASP A 163 -3.04 -6.08 -1.93
CA ASP A 163 -3.12 -6.23 -0.48
C ASP A 163 -4.36 -5.57 0.14
N LEU A 164 -5.16 -4.87 -0.67
CA LEU A 164 -6.50 -4.44 -0.28
C LEU A 164 -7.51 -5.51 -0.69
N LEU A 165 -8.24 -6.03 0.29
CA LEU A 165 -9.12 -7.18 0.18
C LEU A 165 -10.57 -6.83 0.56
N ASP A 166 -11.52 -7.62 0.08
CA ASP A 166 -12.92 -7.63 0.50
C ASP A 166 -13.28 -9.05 0.95
N LEU A 167 -12.69 -9.47 2.08
CA LEU A 167 -12.74 -10.85 2.57
C LEU A 167 -14.14 -11.30 3.01
N GLN A 168 -15.08 -10.37 3.12
CA GLN A 168 -16.48 -10.64 3.46
C GLN A 168 -17.43 -10.45 2.26
N GLY A 169 -16.93 -9.98 1.12
CA GLY A 169 -17.75 -9.66 -0.06
C GLY A 169 -18.81 -8.58 0.20
N ASN A 170 -18.64 -7.78 1.25
CA ASN A 170 -19.60 -6.75 1.66
C ASN A 170 -19.16 -5.34 1.27
N GLY A 171 -17.98 -5.22 0.65
CA GLY A 171 -17.38 -3.97 0.20
C GLY A 171 -16.64 -3.18 1.27
N HIS A 172 -16.62 -3.62 2.53
CA HIS A 172 -15.71 -3.07 3.53
C HIS A 172 -14.32 -3.62 3.27
N THR A 173 -13.35 -2.73 3.15
CA THR A 173 -11.99 -3.08 2.75
C THR A 173 -11.18 -3.54 3.96
N GLN A 174 -10.35 -4.56 3.75
CA GLN A 174 -9.27 -4.93 4.64
C GLN A 174 -7.92 -4.65 3.99
N LEU A 175 -6.94 -4.23 4.77
CA LEU A 175 -5.53 -4.16 4.37
C LEU A 175 -4.80 -5.34 5.00
N LEU A 176 -4.18 -6.16 4.15
CA LEU A 176 -3.27 -7.20 4.56
C LEU A 176 -1.86 -6.61 4.64
N ASP A 177 -1.20 -6.75 5.78
CA ASP A 177 0.14 -6.23 6.01
C ASP A 177 1.06 -7.34 6.50
N MET A 178 2.32 -7.34 6.04
CA MET A 178 3.32 -8.29 6.49
C MET A 178 4.58 -7.57 6.95
N GLN A 179 4.94 -7.82 8.20
CA GLN A 179 6.17 -7.34 8.83
C GLN A 179 7.01 -8.53 9.28
N PHE A 180 8.32 -8.32 9.39
CA PHE A 180 9.26 -9.36 9.81
C PHE A 180 9.86 -9.01 11.16
N ASP A 181 9.79 -9.96 12.10
CA ASP A 181 10.50 -9.85 13.36
C ASP A 181 10.86 -11.23 13.93
N SER A 182 11.97 -11.30 14.65
CA SER A 182 12.36 -12.49 15.42
C SER A 182 12.43 -13.81 14.61
N GLY A 183 12.61 -13.75 13.28
CA GLY A 183 12.64 -14.91 12.39
C GLY A 183 11.26 -15.38 11.92
N TYR A 184 10.24 -14.55 12.06
CA TYR A 184 8.88 -14.81 11.63
C TYR A 184 8.37 -13.69 10.73
N TRP A 185 7.59 -14.07 9.73
CA TRP A 185 6.66 -13.17 9.09
C TRP A 185 5.40 -13.08 9.93
N ILE A 186 4.94 -11.86 10.12
CA ILE A 186 3.80 -11.50 10.97
C ILE A 186 2.77 -10.84 10.06
N THR A 187 1.75 -11.60 9.70
CA THR A 187 0.64 -11.12 8.89
C THR A 187 -0.39 -10.46 9.80
N SER A 188 -0.57 -9.15 9.63
CA SER A 188 -1.61 -8.37 10.30
C SER A 188 -2.72 -8.05 9.30
N LEU A 189 -3.94 -7.92 9.82
CA LEU A 189 -5.09 -7.48 9.05
C LEU A 189 -5.61 -6.19 9.68
N TYR A 190 -5.90 -5.21 8.85
CA TYR A 190 -6.56 -3.97 9.27
C TYR A 190 -7.90 -3.86 8.56
N GLN A 191 -8.93 -3.36 9.25
CA GLN A 191 -10.22 -3.06 8.66
C GLN A 191 -10.49 -1.57 8.80
N VAL A 192 -11.08 -0.96 7.78
CA VAL A 192 -11.52 0.43 7.84
C VAL A 192 -13.00 0.54 8.21
N LYS A 193 -13.31 1.43 9.14
CA LYS A 193 -14.66 1.80 9.54
C LYS A 193 -14.69 3.28 9.93
N GLU A 194 -15.68 4.03 9.44
CA GLU A 194 -15.86 5.45 9.77
C GLU A 194 -14.58 6.27 9.54
N ALA A 195 -13.97 6.07 8.36
CA ALA A 195 -12.69 6.64 7.95
C ALA A 195 -11.48 6.29 8.85
N LYS A 196 -11.61 5.30 9.73
CA LYS A 196 -10.53 4.88 10.63
C LYS A 196 -10.13 3.44 10.39
N TRP A 197 -8.83 3.22 10.20
CA TRP A 197 -8.25 1.89 10.17
C TRP A 197 -8.12 1.36 11.59
N GLN A 198 -8.39 0.07 11.78
CA GLN A 198 -8.28 -0.61 13.04
C GLN A 198 -7.62 -1.96 12.81
N ARG A 199 -6.63 -2.30 13.62
CA ARG A 199 -6.02 -3.63 13.58
C ARG A 199 -7.02 -4.67 14.06
N VAL A 200 -7.15 -5.74 13.29
CA VAL A 200 -8.00 -6.88 13.64
C VAL A 200 -7.23 -7.79 14.60
N HIS A 201 -7.91 -8.17 15.68
CA HIS A 201 -7.41 -9.14 16.66
C HIS A 201 -8.34 -10.35 16.71
N GLY A 202 -7.78 -11.55 16.59
CA GLY A 202 -8.54 -12.78 16.56
C GLY A 202 -9.01 -13.16 15.16
N TRP A 203 -10.07 -13.96 15.08
CA TRP A 203 -10.56 -14.57 13.85
C TRP A 203 -11.22 -13.56 12.91
N PHE A 204 -10.80 -13.57 11.65
CA PHE A 204 -11.46 -12.88 10.55
C PHE A 204 -11.34 -13.74 9.29
N GLY A 205 -12.48 -14.17 8.73
CA GLY A 205 -12.46 -15.21 7.70
C GLY A 205 -11.95 -16.54 8.26
N LYS A 206 -10.99 -17.18 7.57
CA LYS A 206 -10.43 -18.49 7.97
C LYS A 206 -9.11 -18.38 8.72
N LEU A 207 -8.69 -17.18 9.15
CA LEU A 207 -7.42 -16.97 9.83
C LEU A 207 -7.60 -16.10 11.08
N SER A 208 -6.79 -16.36 12.10
CA SER A 208 -6.69 -15.51 13.29
C SER A 208 -5.49 -14.57 13.17
N TYR A 209 -5.71 -13.29 13.46
CA TYR A 209 -4.69 -12.24 13.32
C TYR A 209 -4.18 -11.72 14.68
N PRO A 210 -2.89 -11.35 14.76
CA PRO A 210 -1.87 -11.56 13.74
C PRO A 210 -1.54 -13.05 13.54
N ALA A 211 -1.26 -13.44 12.31
CA ALA A 211 -0.87 -14.80 11.95
C ALA A 211 0.64 -14.87 11.74
N LEU A 212 1.25 -15.97 12.18
CA LEU A 212 2.70 -16.14 12.13
C LEU A 212 3.10 -17.24 11.16
N THR A 213 4.10 -16.98 10.34
CA THR A 213 4.81 -18.02 9.57
C THR A 213 6.30 -17.90 9.84
N ARG A 214 6.98 -19.04 9.96
CA ARG A 214 8.42 -19.05 10.22
C ARG A 214 9.17 -18.77 8.93
N PHE A 215 10.18 -17.91 8.99
CA PHE A 215 11.09 -17.73 7.87
C PHE A 215 11.92 -18.99 7.61
N THR A 216 12.07 -19.31 6.34
CA THR A 216 12.92 -20.38 5.80
C THR A 216 13.56 -19.87 4.51
N TYR A 217 14.59 -20.54 3.99
CA TYR A 217 15.20 -20.14 2.70
C TYR A 217 14.34 -20.54 1.48
N THR A 218 13.23 -21.22 1.71
CA THR A 218 12.22 -21.62 0.72
C THR A 218 10.85 -21.11 1.17
N SER A 219 9.86 -21.07 0.27
CA SER A 219 8.46 -20.78 0.63
C SER A 219 7.99 -21.58 1.84
N ASN A 220 7.28 -20.91 2.76
CA ASN A 220 6.69 -21.53 3.93
C ASN A 220 5.45 -20.77 4.39
N ARG A 221 4.28 -21.33 4.08
CA ARG A 221 2.97 -20.80 4.49
C ARG A 221 2.41 -21.47 5.75
N LYS A 222 3.20 -22.33 6.42
CA LYS A 222 2.74 -23.08 7.59
C LYS A 222 2.55 -22.15 8.78
N LEU A 223 1.31 -22.06 9.25
CA LEU A 223 0.94 -21.29 10.43
C LEU A 223 1.69 -21.79 11.67
N VAL A 224 2.22 -20.84 12.44
CA VAL A 224 2.88 -21.07 13.72
C VAL A 224 1.92 -20.64 14.83
N ILE A 225 1.48 -21.60 15.65
CA ILE A 225 0.61 -21.33 16.81
C ILE A 225 1.42 -20.78 17.99
N LYS A 226 2.67 -21.26 18.15
CA LYS A 226 3.56 -20.84 19.23
C LYS A 226 4.98 -20.67 18.68
N PRO A 227 5.58 -19.48 18.81
CA PRO A 227 6.99 -19.27 18.48
C PRO A 227 7.91 -20.20 19.28
N VAL A 228 9.07 -20.53 18.70
CA VAL A 228 10.15 -21.22 19.40
C VAL A 228 10.55 -20.45 20.66
N ALA A 229 10.87 -21.18 21.75
CA ALA A 229 11.28 -20.59 23.02
C ALA A 229 12.40 -19.55 22.83
N GLY A 230 12.27 -18.42 23.54
CA GLY A 230 13.21 -17.29 23.44
C GLY A 230 12.96 -16.34 22.26
N ARG A 231 11.95 -16.58 21.42
CA ARG A 231 11.51 -15.64 20.37
C ARG A 231 10.19 -14.98 20.76
N ASN A 232 10.08 -13.68 20.53
CA ASN A 232 8.88 -12.89 20.79
C ASN A 232 8.58 -11.99 19.58
N PRO A 233 8.08 -12.56 18.47
CA PRO A 233 7.77 -11.79 17.27
C PRO A 233 6.74 -10.69 17.56
N GLN A 234 7.09 -9.44 17.29
CA GLN A 234 6.23 -8.29 17.52
C GLN A 234 6.20 -7.34 16.31
N THR A 235 5.07 -6.64 16.15
CA THR A 235 4.93 -5.56 15.17
C THR A 235 4.27 -4.36 15.79
N LYS A 236 4.61 -3.18 15.28
CA LYS A 236 3.87 -1.97 15.58
C LYS A 236 2.48 -2.07 14.96
N ASP A 237 1.49 -1.50 15.65
CA ASP A 237 0.17 -1.29 15.08
C ASP A 237 0.23 -0.07 14.16
N LEU A 238 0.10 -0.31 12.85
CA LEU A 238 0.16 0.72 11.83
C LEU A 238 -1.08 1.63 11.86
N ALA A 239 -2.22 1.18 12.40
CA ALA A 239 -3.40 2.03 12.54
C ALA A 239 -3.14 3.24 13.45
N LEU A 240 -2.20 3.13 14.38
CA LEU A 240 -1.79 4.22 15.26
C LEU A 240 -1.04 5.34 14.52
N THR A 241 -0.57 5.11 13.30
CA THR A 241 0.05 6.15 12.46
C THR A 241 -0.98 6.91 11.63
N GLN A 242 -2.25 6.48 11.63
CA GLN A 242 -3.31 7.18 10.92
C GLN A 242 -3.58 8.54 11.56
N ARG A 243 -3.72 9.56 10.72
CA ARG A 243 -3.95 10.94 11.16
C ARG A 243 -5.21 11.47 10.51
N CYS A 244 -6.07 12.09 11.31
CA CYS A 244 -7.32 12.66 10.85
C CYS A 244 -7.31 14.17 11.01
N LEU A 245 -7.74 14.88 9.98
CA LEU A 245 -7.85 16.32 10.03
C LEU A 245 -9.14 16.75 10.73
N ILE A 246 -9.08 16.85 12.07
CA ILE A 246 -10.24 17.21 12.90
C ILE A 246 -10.46 18.73 12.94
N LYS A 247 -9.38 19.52 12.99
CA LYS A 247 -9.39 20.99 13.04
C LYS A 247 -8.28 21.56 12.16
N GLY A 248 -8.32 22.86 11.91
CA GLY A 248 -7.35 23.53 11.04
C GLY A 248 -7.60 23.23 9.57
N ASP A 249 -6.59 23.46 8.74
CA ASP A 249 -6.67 23.38 7.27
C ASP A 249 -5.57 22.48 6.69
N VAL A 250 -4.64 22.02 7.54
CA VAL A 250 -3.47 21.23 7.15
C VAL A 250 -3.44 19.95 7.96
N LEU A 251 -3.31 18.82 7.26
CA LEU A 251 -2.87 17.59 7.86
C LEU A 251 -1.40 17.41 7.46
N ASP A 252 -0.47 17.58 8.38
CA ASP A 252 0.98 17.53 8.07
C ASP A 252 1.38 16.21 7.40
N GLY A 253 2.56 16.08 6.79
CA GLY A 253 3.08 14.80 6.27
C GLY A 253 3.80 13.97 7.36
N VAL A 254 4.00 12.65 7.19
CA VAL A 254 4.87 11.85 8.11
C VAL A 254 6.32 11.75 7.59
N ASN A 255 6.54 11.89 6.29
CA ASN A 255 7.84 11.68 5.66
C ASN A 255 8.20 12.88 4.76
N GLN A 256 8.55 14.02 5.37
CA GLN A 256 9.10 15.21 4.67
C GLN A 256 10.63 15.27 4.74
N ASN A 257 11.30 14.12 4.79
CA ASN A 257 12.76 14.04 4.75
C ASN A 257 13.22 13.38 3.46
#